data_AF-A0A6J1WXY5-F1
#
_entry.id   AF-A0A6J1WXY5-F1
#
_cell.length_a   1.000
_cell.length_b   1.000
_cell.length_c   1.000
_cell.angle_alpha   90.00
_cell.angle_beta   90.00
_cell.angle_gamma   90.00
#
_symmetry.space_group_name_H-M   'P 1'
#
loop_
_entity.id
_entity.type
_entity.pdbx_description
1 polymer ?
#
loop_
_entity_poly.entity_id
_entity_poly.type
_entity_poly.pdbx_seq_one_letter_code
_entity_poly.pdbx_strand_id
1 'polypeptide(L)'
;VWIVGEYAERIDNADELLDSFLEGFHDENAQVQLQLLTAVVKLFLKRPADTQELVQHVLSLATQDSDNPDLRDRGFIYWRLLSTDPAAAKEVVLADKPLISEETDLLEPTLLDELICHISSLASVYHKPPTAFVEGRGAGVRKSLPARGAAADDSQPHVPQATVIPNQESLIGDLLSMDIGGPPAPTPASNLDLLASGVDVLVSIYNLKIKNLLLLTVYGFIYIYMLVYWQHYLSMFYN
;
A
#
# COMPACT_ATOMS: atom_id res chain seq x y z
N VAL A 1 19.36 4.32 -0.97
CA VAL A 1 18.25 4.47 -1.94
C VAL A 1 17.25 5.56 -1.56
N TRP A 2 16.51 5.47 -0.45
CA TRP A 2 15.45 6.46 -0.11
C TRP A 2 15.96 7.92 -0.10
N ILE A 3 17.10 8.18 0.54
CA ILE A 3 17.74 9.50 0.62
C ILE A 3 18.02 10.05 -0.79
N VAL A 4 18.53 9.20 -1.68
CA VAL A 4 18.84 9.58 -3.07
C VAL A 4 17.56 10.01 -3.80
N GLY A 5 16.47 9.25 -3.66
CA GLY A 5 15.19 9.61 -4.27
C GLY A 5 14.53 10.85 -3.67
N GLU A 6 14.67 11.08 -2.35
CA GLU A 6 14.10 12.25 -1.69
C GLU A 6 14.87 13.54 -2.03
N TYR A 7 16.20 13.47 -2.00
CA TYR A 7 17.10 14.60 -2.24
C TYR A 7 17.70 14.63 -3.66
N ALA A 8 17.03 13.99 -4.63
CA ALA A 8 17.46 13.91 -6.03
C ALA A 8 17.67 15.27 -6.73
N GLU A 9 17.12 16.36 -6.20
CA GLU A 9 17.35 17.73 -6.70
C GLU A 9 18.70 18.33 -6.27
N ARG A 10 19.33 17.77 -5.23
CA ARG A 10 20.60 18.24 -4.67
C ARG A 10 21.79 17.37 -5.09
N ILE A 11 21.51 16.18 -5.58
CA ILE A 11 22.51 15.17 -5.94
C ILE A 11 22.50 15.07 -7.46
N ASP A 12 23.53 15.62 -8.11
CA ASP A 12 23.58 15.73 -9.57
C ASP A 12 23.74 14.36 -10.27
N ASN A 13 24.45 13.43 -9.62
CA ASN A 13 24.74 12.07 -10.09
C ASN A 13 23.76 11.00 -9.57
N ALA A 14 22.55 11.41 -9.18
CA ALA A 14 21.55 10.50 -8.61
C ALA A 14 21.05 9.43 -9.60
N ASP A 15 20.99 9.77 -10.88
CA ASP A 15 20.68 8.88 -11.99
C ASP A 15 21.70 7.75 -12.14
N GLU A 16 22.99 8.07 -12.25
CA GLU A 16 24.07 7.07 -12.37
C GLU A 16 24.10 6.14 -11.16
N LEU A 17 23.93 6.70 -9.95
CA LEU A 17 23.86 5.91 -8.72
C LEU A 17 22.67 4.95 -8.72
N LEU A 18 21.47 5.43 -9.07
CA LEU A 18 20.29 4.58 -9.11
C LEU A 18 20.38 3.52 -10.22
N ASP A 19 20.97 3.84 -11.36
CA ASP A 19 21.18 2.88 -12.45
C ASP A 19 22.11 1.73 -12.03
N SER A 20 23.20 2.04 -11.31
CA SER A 20 24.08 1.00 -10.75
C SER A 20 23.36 0.05 -9.78
N PHE A 21 22.35 0.54 -9.05
CA PHE A 21 21.52 -0.30 -8.19
C PHE A 21 20.46 -1.10 -8.96
N LEU A 22 20.11 -0.70 -10.19
CA LEU A 22 19.20 -1.46 -11.04
C LEU A 22 19.89 -2.67 -11.70
N GLU A 23 21.21 -2.63 -11.92
CA GLU A 23 21.94 -3.79 -12.46
C GLU A 23 21.80 -5.04 -11.59
N GLY A 24 21.73 -4.86 -10.26
CA GLY A 24 21.55 -5.93 -9.26
C GLY A 24 20.11 -6.13 -8.79
N PHE A 25 19.09 -5.60 -9.49
CA PHE A 25 17.73 -5.45 -8.96
C PHE A 25 17.11 -6.75 -8.43
N HIS A 26 17.33 -7.89 -9.09
CA HIS A 26 16.73 -9.18 -8.71
C HIS A 26 17.39 -9.83 -7.49
N ASP A 27 18.65 -9.52 -7.23
CA ASP A 27 19.42 -10.09 -6.11
C ASP A 27 19.18 -9.32 -4.80
N GLU A 28 18.59 -8.12 -4.90
CA GLU A 28 18.26 -7.26 -3.77
C GLU A 28 16.99 -7.71 -3.01
N ASN A 29 16.89 -7.34 -1.74
CA ASN A 29 15.70 -7.60 -0.94
C ASN A 29 14.47 -6.86 -1.51
N ALA A 30 13.28 -7.46 -1.39
CA ALA A 30 12.01 -6.86 -1.78
C ALA A 30 11.82 -5.42 -1.26
N GLN A 31 12.22 -5.14 -0.02
CA GLN A 31 12.15 -3.79 0.54
C GLN A 31 13.03 -2.80 -0.22
N VAL A 32 14.21 -3.23 -0.67
CA VAL A 32 15.14 -2.39 -1.46
C VAL A 32 14.59 -2.18 -2.86
N GLN A 33 14.06 -3.22 -3.51
CA GLN A 33 13.40 -3.13 -4.82
C GLN A 33 12.25 -2.11 -4.82
N LEU A 34 11.39 -2.15 -3.80
CA LEU A 34 10.28 -1.20 -3.63
C LEU A 34 10.78 0.24 -3.47
N GLN A 35 11.89 0.43 -2.75
CA GLN A 35 12.49 1.74 -2.59
C GLN A 35 13.22 2.23 -3.84
N LEU A 36 13.82 1.33 -4.62
CA LEU A 36 14.41 1.67 -5.91
C LEU A 36 13.35 2.15 -6.89
N LEU A 37 12.25 1.40 -7.02
CA LEU A 37 11.09 1.81 -7.83
C LEU A 37 10.60 3.20 -7.43
N THR A 38 10.38 3.45 -6.13
CA THR A 38 9.89 4.73 -5.65
C THR A 38 10.93 5.85 -5.81
N ALA A 39 12.22 5.57 -5.64
CA ALA A 39 13.29 6.56 -5.80
C ALA A 39 13.46 6.99 -7.26
N VAL A 40 13.43 6.04 -8.21
CA VAL A 40 13.51 6.35 -9.65
C VAL A 40 12.29 7.15 -10.10
N VAL A 41 11.08 6.80 -9.64
CA VAL A 41 9.86 7.58 -9.94
C VAL A 41 9.98 9.01 -9.39
N LYS A 42 10.48 9.19 -8.16
CA LYS A 42 10.72 10.53 -7.59
C LYS A 42 11.78 11.32 -8.38
N LEU A 43 12.86 10.66 -8.80
CA LEU A 43 13.89 11.27 -9.64
C LEU A 43 13.30 11.73 -10.98
N PHE A 44 12.47 10.91 -11.62
CA PHE A 44 11.78 11.25 -12.86
C PHE A 44 10.85 12.45 -12.74
N LEU A 45 10.07 12.54 -11.65
CA LEU A 45 9.19 13.67 -11.38
C LEU A 45 9.94 14.99 -11.11
N LYS A 46 11.23 14.91 -10.73
CA LYS A 46 12.10 16.08 -10.51
C LYS A 46 12.87 16.47 -11.77
N ARG A 47 13.43 15.51 -12.51
CA ARG A 47 14.24 15.72 -13.73
C ARG A 47 13.80 14.79 -14.86
N PRO A 48 12.69 15.07 -15.56
CA PRO A 48 12.14 14.16 -16.55
C PRO A 48 13.01 14.00 -17.82
N ALA A 49 13.86 14.99 -18.15
CA ALA A 49 14.65 15.00 -19.38
C ALA A 49 15.70 13.89 -19.45
N ASP A 50 16.41 13.64 -18.35
CA ASP A 50 17.59 12.75 -18.34
C ASP A 50 17.27 11.34 -17.81
N THR A 51 16.04 11.12 -17.33
CA THR A 51 15.70 9.93 -16.52
C THR A 51 14.54 9.12 -17.09
N GLN A 52 14.12 9.45 -18.32
CA GLN A 52 13.05 8.76 -19.03
C GLN A 52 13.40 7.31 -19.38
N GLU A 53 14.66 7.01 -19.71
CA GLU A 53 15.10 5.63 -19.97
C GLU A 53 15.14 4.83 -18.66
N LEU A 54 15.69 5.42 -17.60
CA LEU A 54 15.80 4.80 -16.28
C LEU A 54 14.43 4.41 -15.70
N VAL A 55 13.43 5.29 -15.81
CA VAL A 55 12.07 5.00 -15.30
C VAL A 55 11.39 3.89 -16.11
N GLN A 56 11.61 3.83 -17.42
CA GLN A 56 11.10 2.74 -18.25
C GLN A 56 11.76 1.40 -17.90
N HIS A 57 13.07 1.41 -17.66
CA HIS A 57 13.84 0.24 -17.28
C HIS A 57 13.32 -0.35 -15.95
N VAL A 58 13.25 0.46 -14.88
CA VAL A 58 12.77 -0.02 -13.57
C VAL A 58 11.30 -0.48 -13.61
N LEU A 59 10.44 0.18 -14.39
CA LEU A 59 9.04 -0.22 -14.53
C LEU A 59 8.91 -1.55 -15.29
N SER A 60 9.76 -1.79 -16.29
CA SER A 60 9.82 -3.08 -16.98
C SER A 60 10.25 -4.19 -16.02
N LEU A 61 11.35 -3.99 -15.29
CA LEU A 61 11.85 -4.93 -14.29
C LEU A 61 10.79 -5.24 -13.22
N ALA A 62 10.09 -4.21 -12.73
CA ALA A 62 9.06 -4.36 -11.70
C ALA A 62 7.78 -5.05 -12.18
N THR A 63 7.40 -4.90 -13.46
CA THR A 63 6.10 -5.40 -13.97
C THR A 63 6.20 -6.71 -14.76
N GLN A 64 7.31 -6.93 -15.47
CA GLN A 64 7.51 -8.10 -16.33
C GLN A 64 8.34 -9.17 -15.62
N ASP A 65 9.44 -8.77 -15.01
CA ASP A 65 10.48 -9.68 -14.51
C ASP A 65 10.39 -9.94 -13.00
N SER A 66 9.48 -9.28 -12.28
CA SER A 66 9.29 -9.48 -10.84
C SER A 66 8.17 -10.47 -10.52
N ASP A 67 8.50 -11.42 -9.64
CA ASP A 67 7.58 -12.38 -9.05
C ASP A 67 6.86 -11.84 -7.79
N ASN A 68 7.28 -10.69 -7.26
CA ASN A 68 6.67 -10.11 -6.07
C ASN A 68 5.39 -9.35 -6.42
N PRO A 69 4.22 -9.77 -5.91
CA PRO A 69 2.94 -9.12 -6.23
C PRO A 69 2.87 -7.66 -5.76
N ASP A 70 3.45 -7.32 -4.60
CA ASP A 70 3.42 -5.93 -4.08
C ASP A 70 4.25 -4.98 -4.96
N LEU A 71 5.42 -5.47 -5.43
CA LEU A 71 6.26 -4.70 -6.34
C LEU A 71 5.58 -4.48 -7.69
N ARG A 72 4.95 -5.53 -8.23
CA ARG A 72 4.22 -5.50 -9.50
C ARG A 72 3.03 -4.52 -9.43
N ASP A 73 2.24 -4.59 -8.37
CA ASP A 73 1.09 -3.70 -8.18
C ASP A 73 1.53 -2.24 -8.07
N ARG A 74 2.56 -1.96 -7.26
CA ARG A 74 3.14 -0.61 -7.17
C ARG A 74 3.71 -0.13 -8.49
N GLY A 75 4.37 -1.01 -9.24
CA GLY A 75 4.87 -0.72 -10.59
C GLY A 75 3.74 -0.30 -11.54
N PHE A 76 2.62 -1.03 -11.57
CA PHE A 76 1.47 -0.67 -12.38
C PHE A 76 0.79 0.62 -11.92
N ILE A 77 0.69 0.87 -10.61
CA ILE A 77 0.14 2.13 -10.07
C ILE A 77 0.99 3.30 -10.57
N TYR A 78 2.32 3.24 -10.41
CA TYR A 78 3.20 4.29 -10.90
C TYR A 78 3.16 4.45 -12.42
N TRP A 79 3.13 3.34 -13.17
CA TRP A 79 2.97 3.39 -14.63
C TRP A 79 1.71 4.17 -15.02
N ARG A 80 0.57 3.80 -14.44
CA ARG A 80 -0.72 4.44 -14.75
C ARG A 80 -0.72 5.90 -14.34
N LEU A 81 -0.17 6.23 -13.18
CA LEU A 81 -0.07 7.60 -12.70
C LEU A 81 0.77 8.47 -13.65
N LEU A 82 1.96 8.01 -14.03
CA LEU A 82 2.86 8.71 -14.95
C LEU A 82 2.29 8.81 -16.38
N SER A 83 1.55 7.79 -16.84
CA SER A 83 0.95 7.77 -18.18
C SER A 83 -0.35 8.56 -18.27
N THR A 84 -1.05 8.79 -17.16
CA THR A 84 -2.32 9.52 -17.15
C THR A 84 -2.09 11.01 -16.98
N ASP A 85 -1.35 11.41 -15.94
CA ASP A 85 -1.05 12.81 -15.71
C ASP A 85 0.24 12.97 -14.86
N PRO A 86 1.36 13.42 -15.47
CA PRO A 86 2.60 13.65 -14.73
C PRO A 86 2.51 14.83 -13.75
N ALA A 87 1.59 15.78 -13.96
CA ALA A 87 1.40 16.91 -13.04
C ALA A 87 0.74 16.46 -11.74
N ALA A 88 -0.37 15.73 -11.81
CA ALA A 88 -0.99 15.09 -10.64
C ALA A 88 -0.05 14.09 -9.96
N ALA A 89 0.75 13.34 -10.72
CA ALA A 89 1.74 12.43 -10.17
C ALA A 89 2.72 13.13 -9.23
N LYS A 90 3.14 14.35 -9.59
CA LYS A 90 4.04 15.16 -8.78
C LYS A 90 3.42 15.53 -7.44
N GLU A 91 2.18 16.00 -7.44
CA GLU A 91 1.46 16.38 -6.21
C GLU A 91 1.23 15.18 -5.28
N VAL A 92 0.92 14.01 -5.85
CA VAL A 92 0.65 12.79 -5.06
C VAL A 92 1.93 12.20 -4.47
N VAL A 93 2.98 12.06 -5.28
CA VAL A 93 4.20 11.34 -4.88
C VAL A 93 5.16 12.24 -4.08
N LEU A 94 5.20 13.55 -4.40
CA LEU A 94 6.02 14.53 -3.68
C LEU A 94 5.25 15.30 -2.60
N ALA A 95 4.05 14.83 -2.22
CA ALA A 95 3.28 15.41 -1.12
C ALA A 95 4.12 15.55 0.16
N ASP A 96 3.84 16.62 0.90
CA ASP A 96 4.43 16.85 2.21
C ASP A 96 4.00 15.76 3.18
N LYS A 97 4.98 15.01 3.69
CA LYS A 97 4.72 13.94 4.64
C LYS A 97 4.52 14.58 6.01
N PRO A 98 3.50 14.16 6.77
CA PRO A 98 3.32 14.64 8.13
C PRO A 98 4.56 14.30 8.95
N LEU A 99 4.87 15.16 9.93
CA LEU A 99 5.98 14.94 10.85
C LEU A 99 5.77 13.62 11.59
N ILE A 100 6.75 12.71 11.49
CA ILE A 100 6.73 11.44 12.20
C ILE A 100 6.88 11.78 13.68
N SER A 101 5.89 11.40 14.50
CA SER A 101 5.99 11.54 15.95
C SER A 101 6.98 10.50 16.49
N GLU A 102 7.88 10.90 17.39
CA GLU A 102 8.97 10.07 17.94
C GLU A 102 8.49 9.02 18.97
N GLU A 103 7.27 8.47 18.84
CA GLU A 103 6.68 7.54 19.82
C GLU A 103 7.24 6.11 19.76
N THR A 104 8.43 5.91 19.20
CA THR A 104 9.04 4.58 18.99
C THR A 104 9.25 3.80 20.30
N ASP A 105 9.37 4.50 21.43
CA ASP A 105 9.64 3.92 22.74
C ASP A 105 8.40 3.86 23.67
N LEU A 106 7.24 4.33 23.21
CA LEU A 106 6.02 4.25 24.00
C LEU A 106 5.43 2.85 23.91
N LEU A 107 5.40 2.17 25.06
CA LEU A 107 4.63 0.93 25.21
C LEU A 107 3.14 1.26 25.10
N GLU A 108 2.38 0.36 24.46
CA GLU A 108 0.92 0.45 24.42
C GLU A 108 0.39 0.60 25.87
N PRO A 109 -0.51 1.57 26.15
CA PRO A 109 -0.96 1.83 27.52
C PRO A 109 -1.54 0.60 28.24
N THR A 110 -2.21 -0.28 27.50
CA THR A 110 -2.77 -1.54 28.01
C THR A 110 -1.68 -2.53 28.43
N LEU A 111 -0.64 -2.67 27.59
CA LEU A 111 0.54 -3.48 27.88
C LEU A 111 1.32 -2.88 29.06
N LEU A 112 1.44 -1.56 29.12
CA LEU A 112 2.08 -0.86 30.24
C LEU A 112 1.37 -1.15 31.57
N ASP A 113 0.04 -1.05 31.61
CA ASP A 113 -0.75 -1.40 32.80
C ASP A 113 -0.55 -2.87 33.21
N GLU A 114 -0.50 -3.79 32.25
CA GLU A 114 -0.21 -5.19 32.53
C GLU A 114 1.21 -5.40 33.08
N LEU A 115 2.21 -4.69 32.54
CA LEU A 115 3.59 -4.75 33.04
C LEU A 115 3.71 -4.15 34.45
N ILE A 116 2.94 -3.10 34.76
CA ILE A 116 2.91 -2.51 36.11
C ILE A 116 2.44 -3.56 37.15
N CYS A 117 1.51 -4.45 36.79
CA CYS A 117 1.10 -5.57 37.65
C CYS A 117 2.21 -6.63 37.86
N HIS A 118 3.24 -6.63 37.01
CA HIS A 118 4.29 -7.63 36.93
C HIS A 118 5.71 -7.06 37.06
N ILE A 119 5.88 -5.87 37.67
CA ILE A 119 7.18 -5.17 37.85
C ILE A 119 8.27 -5.99 38.56
N SER A 120 7.88 -7.03 39.31
CA SER A 120 8.80 -7.94 40.00
C SER A 120 9.00 -9.28 39.29
N SER A 121 8.65 -9.37 38.00
CA SER A 121 8.69 -10.59 37.19
C SER A 121 9.57 -10.41 35.95
N LEU A 122 9.99 -11.53 35.35
CA LEU A 122 10.72 -11.54 34.08
C LEU A 122 9.94 -10.85 32.95
N ALA A 123 8.61 -10.82 33.01
CA ALA A 123 7.75 -10.08 32.08
C ALA A 123 8.13 -8.59 32.00
N SER A 124 8.43 -7.95 33.15
CA SER A 124 8.85 -6.55 33.20
C SER A 124 10.28 -6.32 32.73
N VAL A 125 11.16 -7.33 32.76
CA VAL A 125 12.55 -7.21 32.26
C VAL A 125 12.61 -7.30 30.74
N TYR A 126 11.73 -8.11 30.15
CA TYR A 126 11.69 -8.36 28.71
C TYR A 126 10.69 -7.49 27.94
N HIS A 127 9.93 -6.63 28.63
CA HIS A 127 8.87 -5.81 28.03
C HIS A 127 7.85 -6.63 27.22
N LYS A 128 7.53 -7.84 27.71
CA LYS A 128 6.60 -8.77 27.07
C LYS A 128 5.55 -9.23 28.07
N PRO A 129 4.31 -9.47 27.63
CA PRO A 129 3.28 -9.98 28.52
C PRO A 129 3.68 -11.38 29.04
N PRO A 130 3.24 -11.76 30.26
CA PRO A 130 3.51 -13.09 30.82
C PRO A 130 3.09 -14.26 29.91
N THR A 131 2.07 -14.05 29.06
CA THR A 131 1.60 -15.01 28.06
C THR A 131 2.65 -15.34 26.99
N ALA A 132 3.60 -14.44 26.72
CA ALA A 132 4.67 -14.68 25.76
C ALA A 132 5.71 -15.71 26.25
N PHE A 133 5.70 -16.06 27.54
CA PHE A 133 6.64 -17.01 28.14
C PHE A 133 6.07 -18.42 28.31
N VAL A 134 4.75 -18.59 28.23
CA VAL A 134 4.07 -19.88 28.45
C VAL A 134 2.99 -20.08 27.40
N GLU A 135 3.32 -20.76 26.31
CA GLU A 135 2.33 -21.28 25.39
C GLU A 135 1.60 -22.47 26.05
N GLY A 136 0.33 -22.26 26.43
CA GLY A 136 -0.64 -23.36 26.44
C GLY A 136 -0.99 -24.07 27.75
N ARG A 137 -0.56 -23.66 28.96
CA ARG A 137 -1.16 -24.19 30.20
C ARG A 137 -1.00 -23.27 31.42
N GLY A 138 -2.13 -22.79 31.92
CA GLY A 138 -2.24 -22.12 33.22
C GLY A 138 -1.91 -20.64 33.17
N ALA A 139 -2.89 -19.81 32.83
CA ALA A 139 -2.82 -18.37 33.07
C ALA A 139 -2.55 -18.13 34.56
N GLY A 140 -1.32 -17.73 34.87
CA GLY A 140 -0.98 -17.18 36.17
C GLY A 140 -1.96 -16.04 36.52
N VAL A 141 -2.22 -15.90 37.81
CA VAL A 141 -3.13 -14.91 38.42
C VAL A 141 -3.13 -13.60 37.63
N ARG A 142 -4.24 -13.32 36.94
CA ARG A 142 -4.47 -12.03 36.28
C ARG A 142 -4.58 -10.98 37.38
N LYS A 143 -3.51 -10.25 37.64
CA LYS A 143 -3.54 -9.07 38.50
C LYS A 143 -3.99 -7.91 37.63
N SER A 144 -5.15 -7.32 37.93
CA SER A 144 -5.63 -6.12 37.23
C SER A 144 -5.41 -4.90 38.10
N LEU A 145 -4.94 -3.80 37.51
CA LEU A 145 -4.94 -2.50 38.17
C LEU A 145 -6.36 -1.96 38.30
N PRO A 146 -6.70 -1.27 39.41
CA PRO A 146 -7.96 -0.56 39.50
C PRO A 146 -7.99 0.56 38.45
N ALA A 147 -9.14 0.70 37.79
CA ALA A 147 -9.38 1.75 36.80
C ALA A 147 -9.06 3.12 37.41
N ARG A 148 -8.17 3.86 36.75
CA ARG A 148 -7.69 5.16 37.21
C ARG A 148 -8.79 6.21 37.02
N GLY A 149 -9.74 6.27 37.96
CA GLY A 149 -10.76 7.31 37.99
C GLY A 149 -12.08 6.93 38.66
N ALA A 150 -12.09 6.75 39.98
CA ALA A 150 -13.24 7.08 40.82
C ALA A 150 -12.75 7.30 42.26
N ALA A 151 -12.79 8.55 42.70
CA ALA A 151 -12.48 8.93 44.07
C ALA A 151 -13.51 8.35 45.05
N ALA A 152 -12.99 8.00 46.23
CA ALA A 152 -13.63 7.48 47.43
C ALA A 152 -15.08 7.94 47.72
N ASP A 153 -15.91 6.99 48.17
CA ASP A 153 -16.61 7.13 49.44
C ASP A 153 -16.82 5.74 50.09
N ASP A 154 -16.59 5.69 51.40
CA ASP A 154 -16.50 4.51 52.25
C ASP A 154 -17.71 4.46 53.18
N SER A 155 -18.59 3.44 53.07
CA SER A 155 -19.37 2.89 54.21
C SER A 155 -20.11 1.59 53.85
N GLN A 156 -19.97 0.58 54.73
CA GLN A 156 -20.63 -0.75 54.72
C GLN A 156 -22.13 -0.71 55.16
N PRO A 157 -22.82 -1.83 55.47
CA PRO A 157 -23.55 -2.76 54.59
C PRO A 157 -25.05 -2.97 54.98
N HIS A 158 -25.99 -3.18 54.04
CA HIS A 158 -27.27 -3.88 54.34
C HIS A 158 -28.00 -4.40 53.07
N VAL A 159 -28.23 -5.71 53.01
CA VAL A 159 -29.16 -6.48 52.13
C VAL A 159 -30.63 -6.19 52.54
N PRO A 160 -31.72 -6.43 51.76
CA PRO A 160 -31.86 -7.44 50.69
C PRO A 160 -32.72 -7.04 49.46
N GLN A 161 -32.61 -7.77 48.34
CA GLN A 161 -33.78 -8.22 47.57
C GLN A 161 -33.44 -9.22 46.46
N ALA A 162 -34.22 -10.29 46.46
CA ALA A 162 -34.27 -11.30 45.42
C ALA A 162 -34.93 -10.75 44.15
N THR A 163 -34.38 -11.04 42.98
CA THR A 163 -35.05 -11.62 41.80
C THR A 163 -33.94 -12.06 40.84
N VAL A 164 -33.84 -13.37 40.63
CA VAL A 164 -32.88 -14.01 39.74
C VAL A 164 -33.28 -13.73 38.29
N ILE A 165 -32.48 -12.97 37.55
CA ILE A 165 -32.58 -12.84 36.09
C ILE A 165 -31.49 -13.75 35.49
N PRO A 166 -31.82 -14.81 34.73
CA PRO A 166 -30.84 -15.69 34.11
C PRO A 166 -30.21 -15.08 32.85
N ASN A 167 -28.98 -15.52 32.59
CA ASN A 167 -28.08 -15.08 31.51
C ASN A 167 -28.61 -15.44 30.10
N GLN A 168 -28.33 -14.56 29.13
CA GLN A 168 -28.83 -14.59 27.75
C GLN A 168 -28.36 -15.77 26.87
N GLU A 169 -27.59 -16.71 27.40
CA GLU A 169 -27.11 -17.88 26.65
C GLU A 169 -28.20 -18.96 26.50
N SER A 170 -29.26 -18.91 27.31
CA SER A 170 -30.39 -19.83 27.24
C SER A 170 -31.39 -19.54 26.11
N LEU A 171 -31.36 -18.35 25.48
CA LEU A 171 -32.33 -17.99 24.44
C LEU A 171 -31.90 -18.41 23.02
N ILE A 172 -30.62 -18.67 22.80
CA ILE A 172 -30.08 -18.93 21.44
C ILE A 172 -30.31 -20.39 21.03
N GLY A 173 -30.40 -21.31 21.99
CA GLY A 173 -30.61 -22.74 21.72
C GLY A 173 -32.02 -23.12 21.27
N ASP A 174 -33.04 -22.31 21.61
CA ASP A 174 -34.44 -22.68 21.40
C ASP A 174 -35.01 -22.18 20.04
N LEU A 175 -34.31 -21.26 19.38
CA LEU A 175 -34.73 -20.64 18.10
C LEU A 175 -34.40 -21.45 16.84
N LEU A 176 -33.60 -22.52 16.96
CA LEU A 176 -33.21 -23.38 15.84
C LEU A 176 -34.14 -24.59 15.64
N SER A 177 -35.22 -24.71 16.42
CA SER A 177 -36.13 -25.87 16.39
C SER A 177 -37.48 -25.64 15.68
N MET A 178 -37.75 -24.45 15.14
CA MET A 178 -38.98 -24.20 14.37
C MET A 178 -38.77 -24.33 12.87
N ASP A 179 -39.03 -25.56 12.41
CA ASP A 179 -39.12 -26.00 11.03
C ASP A 179 -40.39 -25.49 10.30
N ILE A 180 -40.27 -25.38 8.96
CA ILE A 180 -41.27 -25.44 7.87
C ILE A 180 -42.15 -24.23 7.46
N GLY A 181 -42.06 -23.87 6.15
CA GLY A 181 -43.19 -23.37 5.31
C GLY A 181 -42.94 -22.12 4.42
N GLY A 182 -42.83 -22.27 3.08
CA GLY A 182 -42.65 -21.19 2.05
C GLY A 182 -43.85 -20.23 1.85
N PRO A 183 -43.84 -19.18 0.96
CA PRO A 183 -43.53 -19.19 -0.50
C PRO A 183 -42.66 -17.96 -0.99
N PRO A 184 -42.46 -17.66 -2.32
CA PRO A 184 -41.19 -17.10 -2.84
C PRO A 184 -41.10 -15.57 -3.11
N ALA A 185 -39.85 -15.11 -3.36
CA ALA A 185 -39.35 -13.84 -3.93
C ALA A 185 -38.92 -12.73 -2.93
N PRO A 186 -37.98 -11.79 -3.26
CA PRO A 186 -37.25 -11.56 -4.51
C PRO A 186 -35.69 -11.62 -4.38
N THR A 187 -35.03 -11.68 -5.53
CA THR A 187 -33.57 -11.76 -5.75
C THR A 187 -32.79 -10.54 -5.25
N PRO A 188 -31.61 -10.69 -4.60
CA PRO A 188 -30.65 -9.60 -4.47
C PRO A 188 -29.88 -9.41 -5.78
N ALA A 189 -30.18 -8.32 -6.49
CA ALA A 189 -29.30 -7.76 -7.50
C ALA A 189 -28.12 -7.08 -6.80
N SER A 190 -26.89 -7.48 -7.17
CA SER A 190 -25.73 -6.61 -7.51
C SER A 190 -24.40 -7.33 -7.24
N ASN A 191 -23.99 -8.22 -8.15
CA ASN A 191 -22.60 -8.69 -8.27
C ASN A 191 -22.07 -8.50 -9.71
N LEU A 192 -22.67 -7.60 -10.48
CA LEU A 192 -22.34 -7.39 -11.90
C LEU A 192 -21.38 -6.21 -12.18
N ASP A 193 -20.79 -5.60 -11.16
CA ASP A 193 -20.01 -4.35 -11.32
C ASP A 193 -18.48 -4.55 -11.25
N LEU A 194 -18.02 -5.68 -10.73
CA LEU A 194 -16.58 -5.97 -10.61
C LEU A 194 -15.97 -6.50 -11.92
N LEU A 195 -16.79 -7.04 -12.84
CA LEU A 195 -16.33 -7.47 -14.15
C LEU A 195 -16.40 -6.34 -15.20
N ALA A 196 -17.38 -5.43 -15.08
CA ALA A 196 -17.53 -4.29 -15.99
C ALA A 196 -16.35 -3.32 -15.87
N SER A 197 -15.93 -3.00 -14.64
CA SER A 197 -14.74 -2.19 -14.37
C SER A 197 -13.44 -2.81 -14.90
N GLY A 198 -13.32 -4.14 -14.92
CA GLY A 198 -12.17 -4.85 -15.51
C GLY A 198 -12.12 -4.78 -17.04
N VAL A 199 -13.28 -4.85 -17.70
CA VAL A 199 -13.38 -4.79 -19.16
C VAL A 199 -13.14 -3.36 -19.67
N ASP A 200 -13.65 -2.34 -18.98
CA ASP A 200 -13.39 -0.93 -19.33
C ASP A 200 -11.91 -0.54 -19.19
N VAL A 201 -11.22 -1.14 -18.23
CA VAL A 201 -9.76 -0.97 -18.06
C VAL A 201 -9.00 -1.63 -19.22
N LEU A 202 -9.36 -2.85 -19.62
CA LEU A 202 -8.75 -3.51 -20.78
C LEU A 202 -9.01 -2.72 -22.06
N VAL A 203 -10.26 -2.29 -22.29
CA VAL A 203 -10.64 -1.48 -23.45
C VAL A 203 -9.87 -0.15 -23.47
N SER A 204 -9.63 0.47 -22.31
CA SER A 204 -8.81 1.69 -22.22
C SER A 204 -7.33 1.44 -22.53
N ILE A 205 -6.76 0.34 -22.04
CA ILE A 205 -5.36 -0.06 -22.33
C ILE A 205 -5.20 -0.37 -23.84
N TYR A 206 -6.15 -1.12 -24.42
CA TYR A 206 -6.14 -1.40 -25.86
C TYR A 206 -6.30 -0.13 -26.69
N ASN A 207 -7.21 0.79 -26.32
CA ASN A 207 -7.38 2.07 -27.00
C ASN A 207 -6.11 2.94 -26.92
N LEU A 208 -5.42 2.95 -25.78
CA LEU A 208 -4.18 3.70 -25.62
C LEU A 208 -3.05 3.12 -26.47
N LYS A 209 -2.95 1.78 -26.54
CA LYS A 209 -1.96 1.09 -27.37
C LYS A 209 -2.23 1.28 -28.86
N ILE A 210 -3.50 1.26 -29.28
CA ILE A 210 -3.92 1.57 -30.66
C ILE A 210 -3.61 3.02 -31.02
N LYS A 211 -3.91 3.98 -30.13
CA LYS A 211 -3.59 5.41 -30.35
C LYS A 211 -2.09 5.64 -30.48
N ASN A 212 -1.27 5.04 -29.62
CA ASN A 212 0.20 5.15 -29.72
C ASN A 212 0.75 4.51 -31.01
N LEU A 213 0.22 3.36 -31.41
CA LEU A 213 0.63 2.71 -32.67
C LEU A 213 0.20 3.53 -33.90
N LEU A 214 -0.98 4.14 -33.85
CA LEU A 214 -1.48 5.03 -34.92
C LEU A 214 -0.68 6.34 -34.96
N LEU A 215 -0.28 6.88 -33.80
CA LEU A 215 0.61 8.04 -33.73
C LEU A 215 1.97 7.71 -34.36
N LEU A 216 2.60 6.59 -33.98
CA LEU A 216 3.88 6.17 -34.55
C LEU A 216 3.83 5.94 -36.06
N THR A 217 2.75 5.34 -36.57
CA THR A 217 2.59 5.14 -38.02
C THR A 217 2.36 6.47 -38.75
N VAL A 218 1.49 7.35 -38.26
CA VAL A 218 1.24 8.66 -38.88
C VAL A 218 2.49 9.54 -38.87
N TYR A 219 3.20 9.62 -37.74
CA TYR A 219 4.47 10.37 -37.66
C TYR A 219 5.56 9.74 -38.54
N GLY A 220 5.64 8.41 -38.62
CA GLY A 220 6.55 7.72 -39.54
C GLY A 220 6.26 8.04 -41.01
N PHE A 221 4.98 8.02 -41.41
CA PHE A 221 4.58 8.38 -42.78
C PHE A 221 4.89 9.84 -43.11
N ILE A 222 4.62 10.78 -42.18
CA ILE A 222 4.94 12.20 -42.36
C ILE A 222 6.45 12.41 -42.48
N TYR A 223 7.24 11.74 -41.64
CA TYR A 223 8.70 11.82 -41.68
C TYR A 223 9.27 11.31 -43.00
N ILE A 224 8.79 10.16 -43.49
CA ILE A 224 9.19 9.60 -44.79
C ILE A 224 8.77 10.55 -45.93
N TYR A 225 7.56 11.12 -45.89
CA TYR A 225 7.09 12.05 -46.91
C TYR A 225 7.94 13.33 -46.94
N MET A 226 8.28 13.89 -45.77
CA MET A 226 9.20 15.02 -45.64
C MET A 226 10.60 14.68 -46.16
N LEU A 227 11.12 13.48 -45.89
CA LEU A 227 12.43 13.04 -46.36
C LEU A 227 12.49 12.91 -47.88
N VAL A 228 11.43 12.34 -48.48
CA VAL A 228 11.29 12.22 -49.95
C VAL A 228 11.15 13.60 -50.59
N TYR A 229 10.34 14.49 -50.00
CA TYR A 229 10.17 15.84 -50.51
C TYR A 229 11.46 16.66 -50.40
N TRP A 230 12.20 16.49 -49.30
CA TRP A 230 13.51 17.10 -49.10
C TRP A 230 14.54 16.61 -50.12
N GLN A 231 14.58 15.31 -50.40
CA GLN A 231 15.44 14.76 -51.46
C GLN A 231 15.09 15.31 -52.84
N HIS A 232 13.80 15.42 -53.16
CA HIS A 232 13.36 15.98 -54.43
C HIS A 232 13.69 17.48 -54.56
N TYR A 233 13.61 18.23 -53.45
CA TYR A 233 14.00 19.63 -53.39
C TYR A 233 15.52 19.82 -53.53
N LEU A 234 16.32 18.97 -52.88
CA LEU A 234 17.78 18.97 -53.01
C LEU A 234 18.22 18.66 -54.44
N SER A 235 17.56 17.70 -55.10
CA SER A 235 17.84 17.33 -56.50
C SER A 235 17.50 18.44 -57.50
N MET A 236 16.61 19.38 -57.16
CA MET A 236 16.25 20.52 -58.02
C MET A 236 17.24 21.68 -57.89
N PHE A 237 17.97 21.76 -56.77
CA PHE A 237 19.01 22.78 -56.54
C PHE A 237 20.41 22.35 -57.00
N TYR A 238 20.63 21.05 -57.22
CA TYR A 238 21.94 20.48 -57.55
C TYR A 238 22.08 20.01 -59.01
N ASN A 239 21.15 20.40 -59.89
CA ASN A 239 21.15 20.14 -61.34
C ASN A 239 20.92 21.46 -62.09
#